data_AF-A0A0D7EDX7-F1
#
_entry.id   AF-A0A0D7EDX7-F1
#
_cell.length_a   1.000
_cell.length_b   1.000
_cell.length_c   1.000
_cell.angle_alpha   90.00
_cell.angle_beta   90.00
_cell.angle_gamma   90.00
#
_symmetry.space_group_name_H-M   'P 1'
#
loop_
_entity.id
_entity.type
_entity.pdbx_description
1 polymer ?
#
loop_
_entity_poly.entity_id
_entity_poly.type
_entity_poly.pdbx_seq_one_letter_code
_entity_poly.pdbx_strand_id
1 'polypeptide(L)' 'MNIYQVRPTEMGWELEDQQTQKTVLRTLTKDEMYSALDAYMDGRAASVEVFGRDGELEEARPYPGSHHL' A
#
# COMPACT_ATOMS: atom_id res chain seq x y z
N MET A 1 -0.77 14.00 5.32
CA MET A 1 -0.51 13.19 4.11
C MET A 1 -0.68 11.75 4.52
N ASN A 2 -1.52 10.99 3.82
CA ASN A 2 -1.82 9.62 4.20
C ASN A 2 -0.66 8.74 3.74
N ILE A 3 -0.13 7.94 4.64
CA ILE A 3 0.95 7.00 4.35
C ILE A 3 0.42 5.61 4.67
N TYR A 4 0.53 4.72 3.70
CA TYR A 4 0.16 3.33 3.86
C TYR A 4 1.41 2.47 3.74
N GLN A 5 1.47 1.41 4.53
CA GLN A 5 2.59 0.49 4.57
C GLN A 5 2.13 -0.89 4.13
N VAL A 6 2.67 -1.36 3.02
CA VAL A 6 2.53 -2.74 2.58
C VAL A 6 3.58 -3.58 3.30
N ARG A 7 3.13 -4.58 4.05
CA ARG A 7 4.02 -5.53 4.73
C ARG A 7 3.70 -6.96 4.31
N PRO A 8 4.72 -7.80 4.09
CA PRO A 8 4.51 -9.21 3.87
C PRO A 8 4.15 -9.88 5.20
N THR A 9 3.21 -10.82 5.15
CA THR A 9 2.80 -11.66 6.26
C THR A 9 2.98 -13.13 5.89
N GLU A 10 2.75 -14.03 6.85
CA GLU A 10 2.83 -15.48 6.59
C GLU A 10 1.86 -15.94 5.49
N MET A 11 0.74 -15.25 5.32
CA MET A 11 -0.31 -15.60 4.36
C MET A 11 -0.23 -14.81 3.04
N GLY A 12 0.56 -13.74 2.97
CA GLY A 12 0.63 -12.91 1.78
C GLY A 12 1.12 -11.50 2.09
N TRP A 13 0.30 -10.51 1.75
CA TRP A 13 0.62 -9.08 1.85
C TRP A 13 -0.53 -8.32 2.46
N GLU A 14 -0.22 -7.37 3.32
CA GLU A 14 -1.20 -6.54 4.02
C GLU A 14 -0.86 -5.06 3.85
N LEU A 15 -1.87 -4.24 3.57
CA LEU A 15 -1.76 -2.79 3.59
C LEU A 15 -2.26 -2.26 4.92
N GLU A 16 -1.38 -1.63 5.67
CA GLU A 16 -1.71 -0.94 6.90
C GLU A 16 -1.73 0.57 6.67
N ASP A 17 -2.76 1.24 7.18
CA ASP A 17 -2.77 2.70 7.26
C ASP A 17 -1.94 3.15 8.46
N GLN A 18 -0.85 3.88 8.23
CA GLN A 18 0.05 4.34 9.29
C GLN A 18 -0.66 5.27 10.29
N GLN A 19 -1.70 5.99 9.87
CA GLN A 19 -2.42 6.91 10.73
C GLN A 19 -3.34 6.18 11.71
N THR A 20 -4.06 5.17 11.22
CA THR A 20 -5.05 4.43 12.02
C THR A 20 -4.50 3.11 12.59
N GLN A 21 -3.32 2.68 12.15
CA GLN A 21 -2.72 1.37 12.44
C GLN A 21 -3.69 0.22 12.16
N LYS A 22 -4.49 0.37 11.10
CA LYS A 22 -5.47 -0.64 10.68
C LYS A 22 -5.07 -1.22 9.34
N THR A 23 -5.14 -2.54 9.24
CA THR A 23 -5.09 -3.23 7.96
C THR A 23 -6.34 -2.90 7.15
N VAL A 24 -6.15 -2.27 5.99
CA VAL A 24 -7.23 -1.87 5.09
C VAL A 24 -7.35 -2.80 3.87
N LEU A 25 -6.27 -3.48 3.47
CA LEU A 25 -6.26 -4.46 2.38
C LEU A 25 -5.39 -5.66 2.73
N ARG A 26 -5.75 -6.82 2.17
CA ARG A 26 -5.01 -8.08 2.27
C ARG A 26 -5.04 -8.80 0.93
N THR A 27 -3.90 -9.29 0.48
CA THR A 27 -3.78 -10.07 -0.76
C THR A 27 -2.83 -11.24 -0.55
N LEU A 28 -2.87 -12.23 -1.44
CA LEU A 28 -1.97 -13.38 -1.36
C LEU A 28 -0.62 -13.07 -2.03
N THR A 29 -0.64 -12.24 -3.07
CA THR A 29 0.53 -11.87 -3.86
C THR A 29 0.78 -10.37 -3.90
N LYS A 30 2.03 -10.00 -4.22
CA LYS A 30 2.48 -8.62 -4.36
C LYS A 30 1.80 -7.95 -5.57
N ASP A 31 1.65 -8.67 -6.69
CA ASP A 31 0.92 -8.21 -7.88
C ASP A 31 -0.55 -7.88 -7.62
N GLU A 32 -1.26 -8.74 -6.87
CA GLU A 32 -2.63 -8.45 -6.44
C GLU A 32 -2.67 -7.23 -5.52
N MET A 33 -1.68 -7.06 -4.63
CA MET A 33 -1.59 -5.87 -3.77
C MET A 33 -1.47 -4.62 -4.61
N TYR A 34 -0.59 -4.60 -5.62
CA TYR A 34 -0.44 -3.45 -6.50
C TYR A 34 -1.72 -3.12 -7.27
N SER A 35 -2.39 -4.14 -7.81
CA SER A 35 -3.67 -3.94 -8.50
C SER A 35 -4.76 -3.40 -7.56
N ALA A 36 -4.80 -3.88 -6.31
CA ALA A 36 -5.72 -3.39 -5.29
C ALA A 36 -5.38 -1.97 -4.82
N LEU A 37 -4.09 -1.62 -4.75
CA LEU A 37 -3.61 -0.29 -4.42
C LEU A 37 -4.04 0.75 -5.44
N ASP A 38 -3.87 0.47 -6.74
CA ASP A 38 -4.31 1.38 -7.79
C ASP A 38 -5.82 1.66 -7.67
N ALA A 39 -6.63 0.62 -7.44
CA ALA A 39 -8.07 0.77 -7.24
C ALA A 39 -8.45 1.49 -5.94
N TYR A 40 -7.70 1.26 -4.86
CA TYR A 40 -7.98 1.85 -3.54
C TYR A 40 -7.52 3.32 -3.45
N MET A 41 -6.42 3.64 -4.12
CA MET A 41 -5.85 4.99 -4.18
C MET A 41 -6.45 5.85 -5.29
N ASP A 42 -7.29 5.29 -6.15
CA ASP A 42 -8.07 6.08 -7.11
C ASP A 42 -8.85 7.19 -6.37
N GLY A 43 -8.61 8.45 -6.75
CA GLY A 43 -9.18 9.62 -6.10
C GLY A 43 -8.51 10.06 -4.79
N ARG A 44 -7.47 9.36 -4.29
CA ARG A 44 -6.84 9.62 -2.99
C ARG A 44 -5.35 9.98 -3.12
N ALA A 45 -4.97 11.13 -2.57
CA ALA A 45 -3.56 11.50 -2.46
C ALA A 45 -2.91 10.81 -1.25
N ALA A 46 -1.98 9.89 -1.51
CA ALA A 46 -1.31 9.10 -0.50
C ALA A 46 0.06 8.62 -0.96
N SER A 47 0.91 8.20 -0.02
CA SER A 47 2.15 7.48 -0.34
C SER A 47 2.05 6.05 0.18
N VAL A 48 2.46 5.08 -0.63
CA VAL A 48 2.51 3.66 -0.24
C VAL A 48 3.96 3.22 -0.16
N GLU A 49 4.35 2.76 1.02
CA GLU A 49 5.67 2.20 1.30
C GLU A 49 5.57 0.68 1.31
N VAL A 50 6.36 0.00 0.49
CA VAL A 50 6.37 -1.46 0.35
C VAL A 50 7.61 -2.01 1.00
N PHE A 51 7.41 -2.76 2.07
CA PHE A 51 8.49 -3.40 2.83
C PHE A 51 8.73 -4.83 2.32
N GLY A 52 9.99 -5.24 2.29
CA GLY A 52 10.40 -6.62 2.02
C GLY A 52 10.20 -7.51 3.25
N ARG A 53 10.46 -8.81 3.09
CA ARG A 53 10.41 -9.77 4.21
C ARG A 53 11.47 -9.50 5.27
N ASP A 54 12.56 -8.84 4.88
CA ASP A 54 13.64 -8.40 5.77
C ASP A 54 13.27 -7.16 6.59
N GLY A 55 12.08 -6.58 6.36
CA GLY A 55 11.60 -5.37 7.06
C GLY A 55 12.19 -4.07 6.50
N GLU A 56 12.99 -4.15 5.44
CA GLU A 56 13.55 -2.98 4.74
C GLU A 56 12.55 -2.44 3.71
N LEU A 57 12.58 -1.12 3.49
CA LEU A 57 11.78 -0.49 2.44
C LEU A 57 12.34 -0.88 1.07
N GLU A 58 11.60 -1.67 0.32
CA GLU A 58 11.98 -2.05 -1.05
C GLU A 58 11.55 -0.99 -2.05
N GLU A 59 10.34 -0.44 -1.89
CA GLU A 59 9.76 0.47 -2.88
C GLU A 59 8.83 1.48 -2.20
N ALA A 60 8.86 2.74 -2.65
CA ALA A 60 7.89 3.75 -2.24
C ALA A 60 7.17 4.31 -3.47
N ARG A 61 5.85 4.17 -3.51
CA ARG A 61 4.98 4.63 -4.58
C ARG A 61 4.15 5.82 -4.13
N PRO A 62 4.42 7.04 -4.64
CA PRO A 62 3.54 8.17 -4.43
C PRO A 62 2.30 8.07 -5.33
N TYR A 63 1.12 8.17 -4.74
CA TYR A 63 -0.16 8.30 -5.42
C TYR A 63 -0.59 9.77 -5.32
N PRO A 64 -0.54 10.54 -6.42
CA PRO A 64 -0.85 11.96 -6.37
C PRO A 64 -2.31 12.27 -6.03
N GLY A 65 -3.19 11.27 -5.89
CA GLY A 65 -4.63 11.44 -5.99
C GLY A 65 -4.99 11.89 -7.38
N SER A 66 -6.19 11.58 -7.86
CA SER A 66 -6.57 11.90 -9.24
C SER A 66 -6.43 13.41 -9.48
N HIS A 67 -5.36 13.81 -10.16
CA HIS A 67 -5.33 15.03 -10.96
C HIS A 67 -6.09 14.65 -12.23
N HIS A 68 -7.41 14.75 -12.17
CA HIS A 68 -8.20 14.75 -13.39
C HIS A 68 -7.77 16.00 -14.16
N LEU A 69 -7.01 15.79 -15.24
CA LEU A 69 -6.71 16.80 -16.26
C LEU A 69 -7.99 17.31 -16.92
#